data_AF-A0A2K9F7K9-F1
#
_entry.id   AF-A0A2K9F7K9-F1
#
_cell.length_a   1.000
_cell.length_b   1.000
_cell.length_c   1.000
_cell.angle_alpha   90.00
_cell.angle_beta   90.00
_cell.angle_gamma   90.00
#
_symmetry.space_group_name_H-M   'P 1'
#
loop_
_entity.id
_entity.type
_entity.pdbx_description
1 polymer ?
#
loop_
_entity_poly.entity_id
_entity_poly.type
_entity_poly.pdbx_seq_one_letter_code
_entity_poly.pdbx_strand_id
1 'polypeptide(L)'
;MTGDPAGVRPRSGGWLITAAIVVGTLLAGGVWWAVTGPDGARVSGPDGADGTVVPGAEAVHFEQGHGLAAVRALLRTPADVRAFAGWYPQESVGGTLREKLLARDLGAEALVATGWSSGCTSAGGAVLTYDENTGYAARLTGTKTHETCDSPWDVLAVFAVPEKDVGADPRIGGAPPGPPGPAELLAYAPLDDGAAGRAPRAAEVSQPDQFDAFVRPLPPAATAALESELGSLYDSELPGPARRFAFAGRGCGDDLVLEITSRRLRPVPAGGACRDPQPYVAVFSVPADRVPSSAVIGG
;
A
#
# COMPACT_ATOMS: atom_id res chain seq x y z
N MET A 1 58.80 -16.13 61.36
CA MET A 1 58.08 -17.25 60.73
C MET A 1 56.64 -16.83 60.57
N THR A 2 56.21 -16.73 59.31
CA THR A 2 54.84 -16.79 58.74
C THR A 2 53.62 -16.37 59.56
N GLY A 3 52.83 -15.45 58.99
CA GLY A 3 51.39 -15.31 59.27
C GLY A 3 50.81 -13.92 58.97
N ASP A 4 50.25 -13.75 57.77
CA ASP A 4 49.23 -12.74 57.36
C ASP A 4 47.95 -12.86 58.25
N PRO A 5 46.90 -11.99 58.26
CA PRO A 5 46.45 -11.09 57.17
C PRO A 5 45.72 -9.76 57.56
N ALA A 6 45.41 -8.98 56.51
CA ALA A 6 44.18 -8.18 56.24
C ALA A 6 43.65 -7.08 57.19
N GLY A 7 43.43 -5.89 56.59
CA GLY A 7 42.22 -5.09 56.80
C GLY A 7 42.39 -3.58 57.03
N VAL A 8 41.44 -2.80 56.48
CA VAL A 8 41.04 -1.41 56.81
C VAL A 8 41.57 -0.27 55.91
N ARG A 9 40.67 0.29 55.07
CA ARG A 9 40.65 1.66 54.49
C ARG A 9 40.16 2.65 55.57
N PRO A 10 40.48 3.98 55.61
CA PRO A 10 39.98 4.98 54.64
C PRO A 10 40.76 6.34 54.55
N ARG A 11 40.14 7.36 53.90
CA ARG A 11 40.49 8.80 53.76
C ARG A 11 41.51 9.13 52.65
N SER A 12 41.41 10.20 51.86
CA SER A 12 40.60 11.43 51.85
C SER A 12 40.84 12.16 50.53
N GLY A 13 39.89 12.97 50.05
CA GLY A 13 40.14 13.94 48.98
C GLY A 13 38.87 14.64 48.53
N GLY A 14 38.44 15.66 49.28
CA GLY A 14 37.41 16.59 48.82
C GLY A 14 38.03 17.87 48.27
N TRP A 15 37.36 18.51 47.32
CA TRP A 15 37.19 19.97 47.29
C TRP A 15 36.01 20.36 46.39
N LEU A 16 35.16 21.21 46.95
CA LEU A 16 34.02 21.92 46.35
C LEU A 16 34.52 23.07 45.48
N ILE A 17 33.66 23.58 44.58
CA ILE A 17 33.51 24.98 44.08
C ILE A 17 32.82 24.89 42.72
N THR A 18 31.85 25.70 42.26
CA THR A 18 30.87 26.66 42.78
C THR A 18 30.03 26.99 41.55
N ALA A 19 28.70 27.08 41.68
CA ALA A 19 27.81 27.51 40.61
C ALA A 19 28.03 28.99 40.24
N ALA A 20 27.95 29.31 38.94
CA ALA A 20 27.81 30.69 38.46
C ALA A 20 26.65 30.78 37.46
N ILE A 21 25.56 31.37 37.93
CA ILE A 21 24.40 31.84 37.17
C ILE A 21 24.81 33.19 36.55
N VAL A 22 24.67 33.32 35.23
CA VAL A 22 24.62 34.64 34.57
C VAL A 22 23.29 34.75 33.86
N VAL A 23 22.44 35.61 34.42
CA VAL A 23 21.22 36.14 33.82
C VAL A 23 21.63 37.32 32.94
N GLY A 24 21.19 37.32 31.68
CA GLY A 24 21.31 38.44 30.76
C GLY A 24 20.17 38.43 29.75
N THR A 25 19.09 39.13 30.08
CA THR A 25 17.91 39.39 29.24
C THR A 25 18.12 40.67 28.40
N LEU A 26 17.81 40.63 27.10
CA LEU A 26 16.81 41.50 26.40
C LEU A 26 17.07 41.66 24.87
N LEU A 27 16.03 41.31 24.10
CA LEU A 27 15.48 41.98 22.89
C LEU A 27 16.23 41.89 21.55
N ALA A 28 15.70 41.12 20.60
CA ALA A 28 14.74 41.62 19.58
C ALA A 28 14.64 40.69 18.35
N GLY A 29 13.41 40.36 17.96
CA GLY A 29 13.03 40.20 16.55
C GLY A 29 13.15 38.82 15.91
N GLY A 30 12.00 38.16 15.69
CA GLY A 30 11.88 37.04 14.76
C GLY A 30 11.11 35.85 15.33
N VAL A 31 9.85 36.05 15.69
CA VAL A 31 8.96 34.96 16.10
C VAL A 31 8.59 34.14 14.85
N TRP A 32 9.33 33.06 14.58
CA TRP A 32 8.85 31.94 13.78
C TRP A 32 8.20 30.97 14.78
N TRP A 33 6.87 30.91 14.80
CA TRP A 33 6.16 29.92 15.62
C TRP A 33 6.44 28.53 15.06
N ALA A 34 7.40 27.83 15.65
CA ALA A 34 7.38 26.38 15.69
C ALA A 34 6.24 25.99 16.63
N VAL A 35 5.13 25.51 16.06
CA VAL A 35 4.06 24.88 16.83
C VAL A 35 4.59 23.54 17.33
N THR A 36 5.33 23.58 18.43
CA THR A 36 5.56 22.40 19.27
C THR A 36 4.35 22.27 20.17
N GLY A 37 3.34 21.54 19.68
CA GLY A 37 2.32 20.98 20.54
C GLY A 37 2.94 19.97 21.51
N PRO A 38 2.25 19.59 22.60
CA PRO A 38 2.71 18.55 23.49
C PRO A 38 2.57 17.21 22.77
N ASP A 39 3.64 16.81 22.08
CA ASP A 39 3.70 15.59 21.29
C ASP A 39 3.58 14.37 22.23
N GLY A 40 2.47 13.63 22.09
CA GLY A 40 2.45 12.22 22.44
C GLY A 40 3.55 11.49 21.66
N ALA A 41 3.99 10.33 22.17
CA ALA A 41 5.07 9.56 21.55
C ALA A 41 4.88 9.44 20.02
N ARG A 42 5.95 9.70 19.27
CA ARG A 42 5.95 9.62 17.80
C ARG A 42 5.75 8.17 17.40
N VAL A 43 4.58 7.86 16.84
CA VAL A 43 4.28 6.55 16.28
C VAL A 43 4.47 6.64 14.77
N SER A 44 5.53 6.01 14.28
CA SER A 44 5.84 5.91 12.86
C SER A 44 5.12 4.72 12.24
N GLY A 45 4.67 4.89 10.99
CA GLY A 45 4.12 3.82 10.17
C GLY A 45 5.20 2.84 9.68
N PRO A 46 4.84 1.92 8.78
CA PRO A 46 5.38 0.56 8.73
C PRO A 46 6.76 0.49 8.07
N ASP A 47 7.77 1.05 8.73
CA ASP A 47 8.92 0.34 9.32
C ASP A 47 9.90 1.39 9.87
N GLY A 48 9.40 2.17 10.85
CA GLY A 48 9.86 3.48 11.29
C GLY A 48 11.37 3.75 11.35
N ALA A 49 11.83 4.56 10.40
CA ALA A 49 12.86 5.57 10.65
C ALA A 49 12.18 6.96 10.68
N ASP A 50 12.63 7.83 11.58
CA ASP A 50 12.27 9.26 11.59
C ASP A 50 12.89 9.94 10.35
N GLY A 51 12.27 9.75 9.19
CA GLY A 51 12.68 10.40 7.94
C GLY A 51 12.37 11.89 7.93
N THR A 52 12.98 12.61 7.00
CA THR A 52 12.70 14.04 6.81
C THR A 52 11.32 14.19 6.17
N VAL A 53 10.53 15.16 6.61
CA VAL A 53 9.23 15.46 5.97
C VAL A 53 9.47 15.83 4.51
N VAL A 54 8.75 15.18 3.59
CA VAL A 54 8.88 15.42 2.15
C VAL A 54 8.32 16.80 1.81
N PRO A 55 9.15 17.77 1.37
CA PRO A 55 8.67 19.11 1.05
C PRO A 55 7.64 19.07 -0.09
N GLY A 56 6.52 19.76 0.08
CA GLY A 56 5.47 19.84 -0.94
C GLY A 56 4.57 18.61 -1.04
N ALA A 57 4.80 17.56 -0.23
CA ALA A 57 3.87 16.43 -0.17
C ALA A 57 2.56 16.84 0.53
N GLU A 58 1.43 16.62 -0.13
CA GLU A 58 0.10 16.93 0.40
C GLU A 58 -0.57 15.64 0.90
N ALA A 59 -1.07 15.64 2.14
CA ALA A 59 -1.92 14.55 2.62
C ALA A 59 -3.31 14.66 1.97
N VAL A 60 -3.50 13.97 0.84
CA VAL A 60 -4.76 14.02 0.09
C VAL A 60 -5.84 13.20 0.78
N HIS A 61 -5.50 12.09 1.42
CA HIS A 61 -6.44 11.28 2.20
C HIS A 61 -5.81 10.82 3.50
N PHE A 62 -6.59 10.90 4.57
CA PHE A 62 -6.26 10.31 5.85
C PHE A 62 -7.54 9.74 6.44
N GLU A 63 -7.47 8.48 6.85
CA GLU A 63 -8.54 7.80 7.54
C GLU A 63 -7.95 6.90 8.61
N GLN A 64 -8.61 6.87 9.76
CA GLN A 64 -8.27 5.97 10.85
C GLN A 64 -9.55 5.31 11.34
N GLY A 65 -9.49 3.99 11.51
CA GLY A 65 -10.65 3.19 11.87
C GLY A 65 -10.23 1.75 12.14
N HIS A 66 -11.08 0.80 11.77
CA HIS A 66 -10.81 -0.63 11.90
C HIS A 66 -11.06 -1.33 10.56
N GLY A 67 -10.26 -2.34 10.26
CA GLY A 67 -10.40 -3.14 9.03
C GLY A 67 -9.81 -2.48 7.79
N LEU A 68 -8.99 -1.44 7.95
CA LEU A 68 -8.27 -0.84 6.82
C LEU A 68 -7.13 -1.78 6.39
N ALA A 69 -6.95 -1.93 5.08
CA ALA A 69 -5.94 -2.82 4.53
C ALA A 69 -4.52 -2.30 4.82
N ALA A 70 -3.61 -3.21 5.14
CA ALA A 70 -2.19 -2.92 5.15
C ALA A 70 -1.70 -2.83 3.70
N VAL A 71 -1.25 -1.64 3.27
CA VAL A 71 -0.88 -1.38 1.87
C VAL A 71 0.36 -0.51 1.80
N ARG A 72 1.15 -0.70 0.75
CA ARG A 72 2.30 0.12 0.40
C ARG A 72 2.30 0.25 -1.12
N ALA A 73 1.56 1.20 -1.66
CA ALA A 73 1.33 1.30 -3.09
C ALA A 73 1.76 2.67 -3.62
N LEU A 74 2.22 2.68 -4.86
CA LEU A 74 2.48 3.89 -5.62
C LEU A 74 1.50 3.93 -6.80
N LEU A 75 0.66 4.96 -6.85
CA LEU A 75 -0.38 5.12 -7.87
C LEU A 75 0.03 6.24 -8.80
N ARG A 76 0.24 5.91 -10.07
CA ARG A 76 0.70 6.86 -11.11
C ARG A 76 -0.34 7.04 -12.20
N THR A 77 -1.32 6.14 -12.30
CA THR A 77 -2.31 6.16 -13.37
C THR A 77 -3.75 6.12 -12.82
N PRO A 78 -4.74 6.56 -13.62
CA PRO A 78 -6.14 6.39 -13.26
C PRO A 78 -6.53 4.92 -13.04
N ALA A 79 -5.84 3.98 -13.68
CA ALA A 79 -6.07 2.55 -13.51
C ALA A 79 -5.55 2.06 -12.15
N ASP A 80 -4.38 2.54 -11.71
CA ASP A 80 -3.85 2.26 -10.38
C ASP A 80 -4.84 2.72 -9.30
N VAL A 81 -5.39 3.93 -9.44
CA VAL A 81 -6.39 4.46 -8.50
C VAL A 81 -7.66 3.61 -8.47
N ARG A 82 -8.12 3.13 -9.64
CA ARG A 82 -9.29 2.23 -9.73
C ARG A 82 -9.04 0.87 -9.09
N ALA A 83 -7.84 0.32 -9.26
CA ALA A 83 -7.43 -0.92 -8.63
C ALA A 83 -7.27 -0.75 -7.11
N PHE A 84 -6.71 0.38 -6.67
CA PHE A 84 -6.50 0.72 -5.25
C PHE A 84 -7.79 0.82 -4.47
N ALA A 85 -8.82 1.41 -5.06
CA ALA A 85 -10.15 1.44 -4.47
C ALA A 85 -10.73 0.02 -4.20
N GLY A 86 -10.22 -1.01 -4.91
CA GLY A 86 -10.59 -2.40 -4.70
C GLY A 86 -10.25 -2.96 -3.32
N TRP A 87 -9.31 -2.35 -2.58
CA TRP A 87 -9.07 -2.68 -1.17
C TRP A 87 -10.29 -2.40 -0.29
N TYR A 88 -11.18 -1.50 -0.74
CA TYR A 88 -12.37 -1.01 -0.04
C TYR A 88 -13.60 -1.12 -0.96
N PRO A 89 -14.07 -2.33 -1.29
CA PRO A 89 -15.06 -2.54 -2.36
C PRO A 89 -16.43 -1.90 -2.08
N GLN A 90 -16.70 -1.45 -0.85
CA GLN A 90 -17.92 -0.76 -0.48
C GLN A 90 -17.98 0.64 -1.14
N GLU A 91 -19.08 0.97 -1.81
CA GLU A 91 -19.21 2.26 -2.53
C GLU A 91 -19.01 3.48 -1.62
N SER A 92 -19.45 3.39 -0.35
CA SER A 92 -19.31 4.49 0.60
C SER A 92 -17.86 4.87 0.87
N VAL A 93 -16.95 3.89 0.84
CA VAL A 93 -15.52 4.08 1.13
C VAL A 93 -14.72 4.11 -0.17
N GLY A 94 -14.68 2.99 -0.91
CA GLY A 94 -13.89 2.90 -2.14
C GLY A 94 -14.39 3.79 -3.27
N GLY A 95 -15.70 4.02 -3.37
CA GLY A 95 -16.26 4.94 -4.36
C GLY A 95 -15.81 6.38 -4.11
N THR A 96 -16.01 6.87 -2.89
CA THR A 96 -15.57 8.21 -2.45
C THR A 96 -14.05 8.38 -2.56
N LEU A 97 -13.28 7.39 -2.11
CA LEU A 97 -11.82 7.40 -2.20
C LEU A 97 -11.36 7.46 -3.66
N ARG A 98 -11.93 6.61 -4.53
CA ARG A 98 -11.62 6.61 -5.96
C ARG A 98 -11.88 7.97 -6.60
N GLU A 99 -13.06 8.55 -6.37
CA GLU A 99 -13.42 9.87 -6.94
C GLU A 99 -12.46 10.96 -6.49
N LYS A 100 -12.14 10.97 -5.19
CA LYS A 100 -11.21 11.93 -4.59
C LYS A 100 -9.80 11.82 -5.18
N LEU A 101 -9.29 10.61 -5.36
CA LEU A 101 -7.95 10.38 -5.92
C LEU A 101 -7.90 10.60 -7.44
N LEU A 102 -8.96 10.26 -8.18
CA LEU A 102 -9.06 10.52 -9.62
C LEU A 102 -9.19 12.01 -9.97
N ALA A 103 -9.54 12.87 -9.01
CA ALA A 103 -9.56 14.32 -9.20
C ALA A 103 -8.15 14.95 -9.23
N ARG A 104 -7.09 14.18 -8.92
CA ARG A 104 -5.70 14.64 -8.94
C ARG A 104 -5.11 14.63 -10.34
N ASP A 105 -4.11 15.49 -10.57
CA ASP A 105 -3.35 15.49 -11.81
C ASP A 105 -2.24 14.43 -11.76
N LEU A 106 -2.62 13.18 -12.08
CA LEU A 106 -1.71 12.04 -12.10
C LEU A 106 -0.64 12.12 -13.21
N GLY A 107 -0.69 13.14 -14.08
CA GLY A 107 0.41 13.44 -15.01
C GLY A 107 1.53 14.27 -14.37
N ALA A 108 1.23 14.99 -13.29
CA ALA A 108 2.17 15.84 -12.56
C ALA A 108 2.51 15.29 -11.16
N GLU A 109 1.68 14.41 -10.62
CA GLU A 109 1.77 13.86 -9.26
C GLU A 109 1.73 12.33 -9.28
N ALA A 110 2.51 11.69 -8.40
CA ALA A 110 2.23 10.33 -7.94
C ALA A 110 1.53 10.36 -6.59
N LEU A 111 0.74 9.31 -6.33
CA LEU A 111 0.14 9.11 -5.02
C LEU A 111 0.87 7.99 -4.28
N VAL A 112 1.43 8.30 -3.12
CA VAL A 112 2.00 7.33 -2.19
C VAL A 112 0.92 6.92 -1.20
N ALA A 113 0.45 5.68 -1.29
CA ALA A 113 -0.57 5.12 -0.41
C ALA A 113 0.04 4.16 0.61
N THR A 114 -0.27 4.40 1.88
CA THR A 114 0.23 3.62 3.01
C THR A 114 -0.92 3.22 3.91
N GLY A 115 -0.96 1.95 4.29
CA GLY A 115 -1.92 1.41 5.25
C GLY A 115 -1.22 0.56 6.28
N TRP A 116 -1.52 0.75 7.56
CA TRP A 116 -0.87 0.06 8.67
C TRP A 116 -1.71 0.11 9.94
N SER A 117 -1.40 -0.75 10.91
CA SER A 117 -1.95 -0.65 12.25
C SER A 117 -1.14 0.31 13.10
N SER A 118 -1.77 1.31 13.71
CA SER A 118 -1.16 2.21 14.70
C SER A 118 -1.35 1.73 16.15
N GLY A 119 -1.85 0.50 16.33
CA GLY A 119 -2.10 -0.08 17.65
C GLY A 119 -3.11 0.77 18.45
N CYS A 120 -2.84 1.00 19.73
CA CYS A 120 -3.71 1.83 20.57
C CYS A 120 -3.44 3.34 20.45
N THR A 121 -2.89 3.80 19.31
CA THR A 121 -2.65 5.23 19.05
C THR A 121 -3.65 5.77 18.05
N SER A 122 -4.45 6.73 18.49
CA SER A 122 -5.30 7.55 17.62
C SER A 122 -4.52 8.75 17.05
N ALA A 123 -4.94 9.29 15.91
CA ALA A 123 -4.28 10.41 15.24
C ALA A 123 -5.28 11.30 14.49
N GLY A 124 -4.95 12.59 14.37
CA GLY A 124 -5.72 13.56 13.59
C GLY A 124 -5.28 13.68 12.13
N GLY A 125 -4.15 13.09 11.76
CA GLY A 125 -3.61 13.14 10.41
C GLY A 125 -2.28 12.39 10.29
N ALA A 126 -1.65 12.52 9.13
CA ALA A 126 -0.31 12.01 8.88
C ALA A 126 0.47 12.94 7.94
N VAL A 127 1.79 12.83 7.95
CA VAL A 127 2.71 13.47 7.01
C VAL A 127 3.57 12.42 6.33
N LEU A 128 3.96 12.68 5.07
CA LEU A 128 4.90 11.84 4.34
C LEU A 128 6.33 12.20 4.75
N THR A 129 7.13 11.18 5.02
CA THR A 129 8.56 11.29 5.33
C THR A 129 9.38 10.49 4.34
N TYR A 130 10.64 10.86 4.16
CA TYR A 130 11.60 10.13 3.35
C TYR A 130 12.92 9.92 4.11
N ASP A 131 13.47 8.73 3.97
CA ASP A 131 14.77 8.31 4.47
C ASP A 131 15.48 7.47 3.39
N GLU A 132 16.81 7.57 3.28
CA GLU A 132 17.56 6.92 2.20
C GLU A 132 17.51 5.39 2.26
N ASN A 133 17.37 4.80 3.45
CA ASN A 133 17.36 3.35 3.63
C ASN A 133 15.95 2.76 3.43
N THR A 134 14.94 3.50 3.88
CA THR A 134 13.55 3.03 3.91
C THR A 134 12.65 3.65 2.81
N GLY A 135 13.12 4.69 2.12
CA GLY A 135 12.34 5.44 1.15
C GLY A 135 11.21 6.22 1.81
N TYR A 136 10.04 6.22 1.17
CA TYR A 136 8.83 6.87 1.69
C TYR A 136 8.24 6.12 2.88
N ALA A 137 7.83 6.86 3.89
CA ALA A 137 7.08 6.37 5.02
C ALA A 137 6.04 7.40 5.46
N ALA A 138 5.09 6.98 6.28
CA ALA A 138 4.10 7.88 6.87
C ALA A 138 4.34 8.02 8.37
N ARG A 139 4.22 9.25 8.88
CA ARG A 139 4.28 9.54 10.32
C ARG A 139 2.99 10.19 10.77
N LEU A 140 2.41 9.67 11.85
CA LEU A 140 1.18 10.21 12.41
C LEU A 140 1.40 11.60 13.02
N THR A 141 0.35 12.42 12.97
CA THR A 141 0.30 13.76 13.55
C THR A 141 -0.92 13.94 14.43
N GLY A 142 -0.83 14.75 15.49
CA GLY A 142 -1.92 14.95 16.43
C GLY A 142 -2.30 13.65 17.15
N THR A 143 -1.30 12.92 17.64
CA THR A 143 -1.47 11.58 18.20
C THR A 143 -1.97 11.61 19.65
N LYS A 144 -2.78 10.62 20.00
CA LYS A 144 -3.10 10.28 21.38
C LYS A 144 -2.98 8.76 21.57
N THR A 145 -1.97 8.35 22.32
CA THR A 145 -1.70 6.96 22.66
C THR A 145 -2.44 6.57 23.92
N HIS A 146 -3.13 5.44 23.87
CA HIS A 146 -3.82 4.82 24.99
C HIS A 146 -3.02 3.61 25.48
N GLU A 147 -3.00 3.38 26.79
CA GLU A 147 -2.34 2.20 27.38
C GLU A 147 -3.00 0.89 26.92
N THR A 148 -4.33 0.91 26.81
CA THR A 148 -5.14 -0.19 26.29
C THR A 148 -6.22 0.34 25.35
N CYS A 149 -6.67 -0.51 24.44
CA CYS A 149 -7.78 -0.27 23.54
C CYS A 149 -8.46 -1.60 23.21
N ASP A 150 -9.79 -1.57 22.99
CA ASP A 150 -10.56 -2.78 22.70
C ASP A 150 -10.19 -3.40 21.34
N SER A 151 -9.70 -2.58 20.42
CA SER A 151 -9.18 -3.01 19.13
C SER A 151 -8.13 -2.01 18.64
N PRO A 152 -7.07 -2.49 17.96
CA PRO A 152 -6.08 -1.60 17.39
C PRO A 152 -6.70 -0.73 16.29
N TRP A 153 -6.19 0.48 16.17
CA TRP A 153 -6.51 1.38 15.07
C TRP A 153 -5.73 0.99 13.83
N ASP A 154 -6.42 0.92 12.71
CA ASP A 154 -5.83 0.84 11.38
C ASP A 154 -5.88 2.22 10.73
N VAL A 155 -4.87 2.55 9.96
CA VAL A 155 -4.67 3.84 9.30
C VAL A 155 -4.54 3.61 7.81
N LEU A 156 -5.15 4.49 7.03
CA LEU A 156 -4.90 4.69 5.62
C LEU A 156 -4.50 6.15 5.39
N ALA A 157 -3.33 6.36 4.81
CA ALA A 157 -2.88 7.68 4.38
C ALA A 157 -2.43 7.64 2.92
N VAL A 158 -2.91 8.60 2.13
CA VAL A 158 -2.51 8.79 0.74
C VAL A 158 -1.94 10.20 0.61
N PHE A 159 -0.76 10.30 0.02
CA PHE A 159 -0.04 11.55 -0.16
C PHE A 159 0.20 11.82 -1.64
N ALA A 160 -0.05 13.04 -2.09
CA ALA A 160 0.39 13.48 -3.41
C ALA A 160 1.84 13.98 -3.32
N VAL A 161 2.68 13.48 -4.21
CA VAL A 161 4.08 13.85 -4.36
C VAL A 161 4.30 14.28 -5.81
N PRO A 162 5.01 15.39 -6.08
CA PRO A 162 5.35 15.75 -7.45
C PRO A 162 6.10 14.60 -8.14
N GLU A 163 5.69 14.20 -9.33
CA GLU A 163 6.22 13.02 -10.03
C GLU A 163 7.75 13.08 -10.22
N LYS A 164 8.26 14.29 -10.49
CA LYS A 164 9.70 14.57 -10.63
C LYS A 164 10.52 14.23 -9.38
N ASP A 165 9.90 14.18 -8.21
CA ASP A 165 10.55 13.99 -6.91
C ASP A 165 10.43 12.53 -6.42
N VAL A 166 9.68 11.67 -7.14
CA VAL A 166 9.45 10.25 -6.78
C VAL A 166 10.69 9.38 -6.95
N GLY A 167 11.53 9.72 -7.93
CA GLY A 167 12.67 8.91 -8.34
C GLY A 167 12.29 7.69 -9.20
N ALA A 168 13.32 7.00 -9.69
CA ALA A 168 13.16 5.88 -10.62
C ALA A 168 12.90 4.52 -9.94
N ASP A 169 13.41 4.32 -8.73
CA ASP A 169 13.23 3.11 -7.92
C ASP A 169 12.70 3.50 -6.52
N PRO A 170 11.43 3.96 -6.44
CA PRO A 170 10.86 4.38 -5.17
C PRO A 170 10.76 3.20 -4.22
N ARG A 171 10.94 3.45 -2.93
CA ARG A 171 10.70 2.48 -1.86
C ARG A 171 9.63 3.02 -0.92
N ILE A 172 8.85 2.13 -0.33
CA ILE A 172 7.85 2.46 0.69
C ILE A 172 8.06 1.50 1.87
N GLY A 173 8.49 2.03 3.01
CA GLY A 173 8.81 1.21 4.19
C GLY A 173 9.93 0.19 3.95
N GLY A 174 10.95 0.56 3.16
CA GLY A 174 12.13 -0.27 2.87
C GLY A 174 11.97 -1.31 1.76
N ALA A 175 10.77 -1.46 1.20
CA ALA A 175 10.48 -2.39 0.11
C ALA A 175 10.04 -1.66 -1.17
N PRO A 176 10.16 -2.28 -2.35
CA PRO A 176 9.47 -1.81 -3.54
C PRO A 176 7.95 -1.67 -3.30
N PRO A 177 7.26 -0.72 -3.95
CA PRO A 177 5.82 -0.61 -3.88
C PRO A 177 5.16 -1.94 -4.25
N GLY A 178 4.18 -2.34 -3.45
CA GLY A 178 3.29 -3.44 -3.76
C GLY A 178 2.32 -3.09 -4.90
N PRO A 179 1.47 -4.05 -5.30
CA PRO A 179 0.52 -3.84 -6.37
C PRO A 179 -0.47 -2.71 -6.04
N PRO A 180 -0.99 -2.00 -7.06
CA PRO A 180 -1.89 -0.89 -6.84
C PRO A 180 -3.24 -1.34 -6.26
N GLY A 181 -3.67 -2.58 -6.48
CA GLY A 181 -4.92 -3.12 -5.93
C GLY A 181 -4.72 -4.47 -5.22
N PRO A 182 -5.79 -5.03 -4.64
CA PRO A 182 -5.74 -6.33 -3.99
C PRO A 182 -5.59 -7.51 -4.95
N ALA A 183 -5.73 -7.27 -6.26
CA ALA A 183 -5.64 -8.31 -7.25
C ALA A 183 -4.22 -8.46 -7.78
N GLU A 184 -3.80 -9.71 -7.97
CA GLU A 184 -2.54 -10.08 -8.62
C GLU A 184 -2.84 -10.75 -9.96
N LEU A 185 -2.15 -10.34 -11.02
CA LEU A 185 -2.21 -11.04 -12.31
C LEU A 185 -1.35 -12.30 -12.20
N LEU A 186 -1.98 -13.47 -12.22
CA LEU A 186 -1.28 -14.75 -12.13
C LEU A 186 -0.81 -15.27 -13.48
N ALA A 187 -1.62 -15.06 -14.53
CA ALA A 187 -1.31 -15.58 -15.85
C ALA A 187 -1.94 -14.71 -16.93
N TYR A 188 -1.23 -14.59 -18.06
CA TYR A 188 -1.67 -13.90 -19.26
C TYR A 188 -1.26 -14.71 -20.49
N ALA A 189 -2.15 -14.80 -21.48
CA ALA A 189 -1.82 -15.35 -22.78
C ALA A 189 -2.49 -14.53 -23.90
N PRO A 190 -1.76 -14.13 -24.94
CA PRO A 190 -2.37 -13.58 -26.15
C PRO A 190 -3.19 -14.65 -26.86
N LEU A 191 -4.24 -14.22 -27.54
CA LEU A 191 -5.10 -15.08 -28.35
C LEU A 191 -5.00 -14.65 -29.82
N ASP A 192 -4.95 -15.62 -30.72
CA ASP A 192 -4.96 -15.34 -32.17
C ASP A 192 -6.27 -14.66 -32.60
N ASP A 193 -6.22 -13.86 -33.67
CA ASP A 193 -7.38 -13.13 -34.21
C ASP A 193 -8.58 -14.03 -34.57
N GLY A 194 -8.34 -15.31 -34.88
CA GLY A 194 -9.41 -16.30 -35.11
C GLY A 194 -10.28 -16.55 -33.85
N ALA A 195 -9.73 -16.33 -32.66
CA ALA A 195 -10.46 -16.38 -31.39
C ALA A 195 -11.15 -15.04 -31.06
N ALA A 196 -10.81 -13.96 -31.77
CA ALA A 196 -11.35 -12.62 -31.54
C ALA A 196 -12.86 -12.47 -31.83
N GLY A 197 -13.44 -13.41 -32.57
CA GLY A 197 -14.87 -13.44 -32.88
C GLY A 197 -15.75 -13.98 -31.74
N ARG A 198 -15.16 -14.46 -30.64
CA ARG A 198 -15.94 -14.92 -29.48
C ARG A 198 -16.25 -13.75 -28.56
N ALA A 199 -17.49 -13.70 -28.06
CA ALA A 199 -17.91 -12.69 -27.10
C ALA A 199 -16.95 -12.64 -25.89
N PRO A 200 -16.70 -11.45 -25.31
CA PRO A 200 -15.97 -11.34 -24.05
C PRO A 200 -16.55 -12.30 -23.04
N ARG A 201 -15.68 -12.94 -22.27
CA ARG A 201 -16.08 -13.93 -21.29
C ARG A 201 -15.33 -13.67 -20.01
N ALA A 202 -16.02 -13.86 -18.90
CA ALA A 202 -15.39 -13.88 -17.61
C ALA A 202 -16.03 -14.97 -16.74
N ALA A 203 -15.22 -15.60 -15.89
CA ALA A 203 -15.71 -16.58 -14.94
C ALA A 203 -14.81 -16.63 -13.71
N GLU A 204 -15.37 -17.10 -12.61
CA GLU A 204 -14.57 -17.59 -11.50
C GLU A 204 -13.93 -18.92 -11.90
N VAL A 205 -12.63 -19.05 -11.63
CA VAL A 205 -11.79 -20.22 -11.91
C VAL A 205 -11.02 -20.63 -10.66
N SER A 206 -11.65 -20.46 -9.49
CA SER A 206 -11.05 -20.78 -8.20
C SER A 206 -10.79 -22.27 -8.02
N GLN A 207 -11.58 -23.13 -8.68
CA GLN A 207 -11.48 -24.59 -8.64
C GLN A 207 -10.94 -25.16 -9.98
N PRO A 208 -10.28 -26.33 -9.97
CA PRO A 208 -9.74 -26.94 -11.19
C PRO A 208 -10.79 -27.20 -12.28
N ASP A 209 -11.97 -27.69 -11.91
CA ASP A 209 -13.07 -27.96 -12.85
C ASP A 209 -13.64 -26.69 -13.49
N GLN A 210 -13.66 -25.58 -12.74
CA GLN A 210 -14.03 -24.26 -13.24
C GLN A 210 -13.01 -23.74 -14.25
N PHE A 211 -11.72 -23.90 -13.95
CA PHE A 211 -10.63 -23.55 -14.86
C PHE A 211 -10.70 -24.37 -16.16
N ASP A 212 -10.82 -25.69 -16.05
CA ASP A 212 -10.96 -26.60 -17.19
C ASP A 212 -12.15 -26.22 -18.09
N ALA A 213 -13.30 -25.91 -17.48
CA ALA A 213 -14.48 -25.46 -18.19
C ALA A 213 -14.24 -24.13 -18.93
N PHE A 214 -13.48 -23.20 -18.33
CA PHE A 214 -13.14 -21.92 -18.93
C PHE A 214 -12.15 -22.07 -20.10
N VAL A 215 -11.11 -22.87 -19.95
CA VAL A 215 -10.04 -22.99 -20.97
C VAL A 215 -10.39 -23.93 -22.12
N ARG A 216 -11.31 -24.88 -21.93
CA ARG A 216 -11.71 -25.87 -22.96
C ARG A 216 -11.97 -25.31 -24.37
N PRO A 217 -12.67 -24.18 -24.56
CA PRO A 217 -12.87 -23.63 -25.90
C PRO A 217 -11.71 -22.75 -26.39
N LEU A 218 -10.70 -22.43 -25.58
CA LEU A 218 -9.55 -21.60 -25.98
C LEU A 218 -8.61 -22.34 -26.95
N PRO A 219 -7.79 -21.61 -27.73
CA PRO A 219 -6.73 -22.21 -28.53
C PRO A 219 -5.75 -23.03 -27.65
N PRO A 220 -5.28 -24.21 -28.10
CA PRO A 220 -4.41 -25.07 -27.30
C PRO A 220 -3.13 -24.39 -26.80
N ALA A 221 -2.55 -23.48 -27.59
CA ALA A 221 -1.35 -22.73 -27.21
C ALA A 221 -1.60 -21.81 -26.00
N ALA A 222 -2.75 -21.12 -25.98
CA ALA A 222 -3.11 -20.26 -24.86
C ALA A 222 -3.46 -21.08 -23.61
N THR A 223 -4.16 -22.22 -23.78
CA THR A 223 -4.45 -23.14 -22.68
C THR A 223 -3.16 -23.66 -22.04
N ALA A 224 -2.20 -24.13 -22.85
CA ALA A 224 -0.91 -24.62 -22.35
C ALA A 224 -0.10 -23.52 -21.63
N ALA A 225 -0.16 -22.28 -22.10
CA ALA A 225 0.49 -21.14 -21.43
C ALA A 225 -0.14 -20.88 -20.05
N LEU A 226 -1.47 -20.86 -19.94
CA LEU A 226 -2.16 -20.69 -18.66
C LEU A 226 -1.90 -21.87 -17.70
N GLU A 227 -1.93 -23.11 -18.19
CA GLU A 227 -1.64 -24.30 -17.39
C GLU A 227 -0.20 -24.32 -16.87
N SER A 228 0.77 -23.85 -17.66
CA SER A 228 2.17 -23.76 -17.24
C SER A 228 2.36 -22.80 -16.06
N GLU A 229 1.65 -21.67 -16.05
CA GLU A 229 1.73 -20.68 -14.97
C GLU A 229 0.89 -21.09 -13.75
N LEU A 230 -0.30 -21.68 -13.99
CA LEU A 230 -1.28 -21.93 -12.93
C LEU A 230 -1.28 -23.35 -12.38
N GLY A 231 -0.70 -24.34 -13.08
CA GLY A 231 -0.81 -25.76 -12.73
C GLY A 231 -0.35 -26.05 -11.30
N SER A 232 0.79 -25.49 -10.90
CA SER A 232 1.32 -25.63 -9.54
C SER A 232 0.42 -24.98 -8.48
N LEU A 233 -0.34 -23.93 -8.83
CA LEU A 233 -1.21 -23.19 -7.93
C LEU A 233 -2.53 -23.91 -7.60
N TYR A 234 -2.96 -24.83 -8.46
CA TYR A 234 -4.10 -25.72 -8.19
C TYR A 234 -3.68 -26.96 -7.40
N ASP A 235 -2.41 -27.34 -7.47
CA ASP A 235 -1.82 -28.46 -6.73
C ASP A 235 -1.32 -28.07 -5.32
N SER A 236 -1.13 -26.78 -5.06
CA SER A 236 -0.58 -26.25 -3.79
C SER A 236 -1.64 -25.78 -2.80
N GLU A 237 -1.39 -25.94 -1.48
CA GLU A 237 -2.10 -25.20 -0.44
C GLU A 237 -1.74 -23.70 -0.56
N LEU A 238 -2.72 -22.89 -0.98
CA LEU A 238 -2.51 -21.46 -1.19
C LEU A 238 -2.51 -20.70 0.13
N PRO A 239 -1.73 -19.62 0.24
CA PRO A 239 -1.76 -18.76 1.42
C PRO A 239 -3.10 -18.02 1.51
N GLY A 240 -4.01 -18.55 2.33
CA GLY A 240 -5.31 -17.96 2.64
C GLY A 240 -6.40 -18.23 1.59
N PRO A 241 -7.67 -17.90 1.90
CA PRO A 241 -8.77 -18.06 0.96
C PRO A 241 -8.64 -16.99 -0.14
N ALA A 242 -8.10 -17.35 -1.29
CA ALA A 242 -8.09 -16.52 -2.49
C ALA A 242 -9.13 -17.04 -3.50
N ARG A 243 -9.73 -16.12 -4.26
CA ARG A 243 -10.62 -16.42 -5.39
C ARG A 243 -9.95 -15.99 -6.68
N ARG A 244 -10.15 -16.77 -7.74
CA ARG A 244 -9.53 -16.53 -9.04
C ARG A 244 -10.55 -16.21 -10.10
N PHE A 245 -10.24 -15.24 -10.95
CA PHE A 245 -11.14 -14.78 -12.00
C PHE A 245 -10.41 -14.74 -13.33
N ALA A 246 -10.94 -15.46 -14.31
CA ALA A 246 -10.41 -15.47 -15.66
C ALA A 246 -11.24 -14.55 -16.55
N PHE A 247 -10.57 -13.81 -17.43
CA PHE A 247 -11.15 -12.86 -18.35
C PHE A 247 -10.58 -13.07 -19.74
N ALA A 248 -11.45 -13.22 -20.73
CA ALA A 248 -11.11 -13.13 -22.14
C ALA A 248 -11.56 -11.75 -22.65
N GLY A 249 -10.62 -10.97 -23.18
CA GLY A 249 -10.85 -9.57 -23.55
C GLY A 249 -9.95 -9.13 -24.70
N ARG A 250 -9.86 -7.81 -24.89
CA ARG A 250 -8.89 -7.20 -25.81
C ARG A 250 -8.11 -6.10 -25.11
N GLY A 251 -6.80 -6.03 -25.33
CA GLY A 251 -5.88 -5.17 -24.60
C GLY A 251 -4.51 -5.10 -25.27
N CYS A 252 -3.58 -4.35 -24.69
CA CYS A 252 -2.27 -4.07 -25.28
C CYS A 252 -1.10 -4.78 -24.57
N GLY A 253 -1.38 -5.83 -23.81
CA GLY A 253 -0.37 -6.58 -23.07
C GLY A 253 -0.89 -7.10 -21.74
N ASP A 254 0.06 -7.58 -20.94
CA ASP A 254 -0.10 -8.08 -19.57
C ASP A 254 -0.13 -6.97 -18.50
N ASP A 255 0.07 -5.70 -18.91
CA ASP A 255 -0.08 -4.53 -18.04
C ASP A 255 -1.56 -4.24 -17.72
N LEU A 256 -2.16 -5.16 -16.97
CA LEU A 256 -3.57 -5.18 -16.58
C LEU A 256 -3.69 -5.18 -15.06
N VAL A 257 -4.57 -4.32 -14.55
CA VAL A 257 -4.99 -4.33 -13.14
C VAL A 257 -6.47 -4.63 -13.06
N LEU A 258 -6.92 -5.20 -11.93
CA LEU A 258 -8.33 -5.52 -11.74
C LEU A 258 -9.06 -4.38 -11.03
N GLU A 259 -10.03 -3.75 -11.70
CA GLU A 259 -10.99 -2.86 -11.06
C GLU A 259 -12.00 -3.72 -10.27
N ILE A 260 -12.03 -3.54 -8.95
CA ILE A 260 -12.97 -4.20 -8.05
C ILE A 260 -13.89 -3.16 -7.44
N THR A 261 -15.19 -3.36 -7.61
CA THR A 261 -16.25 -2.51 -7.04
C THR A 261 -17.35 -3.38 -6.47
N SER A 262 -18.26 -2.80 -5.70
CA SER A 262 -19.45 -3.52 -5.20
C SER A 262 -20.29 -4.18 -6.30
N ARG A 263 -20.21 -3.67 -7.54
CA ARG A 263 -21.05 -4.09 -8.67
C ARG A 263 -20.34 -4.94 -9.70
N ARG A 264 -19.02 -4.81 -9.84
CA ARG A 264 -18.26 -5.47 -10.92
C ARG A 264 -16.81 -5.76 -10.58
N LEU A 265 -16.29 -6.81 -11.21
CA LEU A 265 -14.87 -7.14 -11.35
C LEU A 265 -14.49 -7.04 -12.83
N ARG A 266 -13.53 -6.19 -13.19
CA ARG A 266 -13.15 -5.99 -14.60
C ARG A 266 -11.67 -5.63 -14.77
N PRO A 267 -10.93 -6.29 -15.68
CA PRO A 267 -9.58 -5.86 -16.03
C PRO A 267 -9.60 -4.48 -16.68
N VAL A 268 -8.65 -3.64 -16.31
CA VAL A 268 -8.38 -2.35 -16.94
C VAL A 268 -6.89 -2.25 -17.27
N PRO A 269 -6.52 -1.62 -18.40
CA PRO A 269 -5.12 -1.40 -18.73
C PRO A 269 -4.49 -0.46 -17.70
N ALA A 270 -3.31 -0.81 -17.16
CA ALA A 270 -2.60 0.05 -16.21
C ALA A 270 -1.98 1.27 -16.92
N GLY A 271 -1.49 1.10 -18.16
CA GLY A 271 -0.89 2.14 -18.98
C GLY A 271 -1.81 2.98 -19.88
N GLY A 272 -1.18 3.74 -20.78
CA GLY A 272 -1.82 4.73 -21.67
C GLY A 272 -2.68 4.15 -22.80
N ALA A 273 -3.08 5.02 -23.75
CA ALA A 273 -4.03 4.68 -24.80
C ALA A 273 -3.60 3.45 -25.63
N CYS A 274 -4.43 2.40 -25.61
CA CYS A 274 -4.25 1.18 -26.38
C CYS A 274 -4.76 1.39 -27.81
N ARG A 275 -3.85 1.62 -28.76
CA ARG A 275 -4.20 1.92 -30.16
C ARG A 275 -4.70 0.71 -30.95
N ASP A 276 -4.14 -0.47 -30.67
CA ASP A 276 -4.47 -1.71 -31.36
C ASP A 276 -4.67 -2.85 -30.34
N PRO A 277 -5.87 -2.97 -29.75
CA PRO A 277 -6.15 -3.95 -28.72
C PRO A 277 -6.22 -5.37 -29.30
N GLN A 278 -5.28 -6.21 -28.89
CA GLN A 278 -5.17 -7.60 -29.27
C GLN A 278 -5.98 -8.50 -28.32
N PRO A 279 -6.59 -9.59 -28.81
CA PRO A 279 -7.34 -10.51 -27.97
C PRO A 279 -6.41 -11.19 -26.95
N TYR A 280 -6.88 -11.34 -25.71
CA TYR A 280 -6.11 -11.98 -24.65
C TYR A 280 -6.99 -12.81 -23.71
N VAL A 281 -6.34 -13.64 -22.91
CA VAL A 281 -6.89 -14.23 -21.70
C VAL A 281 -5.99 -13.91 -20.51
N ALA A 282 -6.58 -13.52 -19.38
CA ALA A 282 -5.87 -13.18 -18.16
C ALA A 282 -6.56 -13.82 -16.95
N VAL A 283 -5.78 -14.25 -15.96
CA VAL A 283 -6.28 -14.82 -14.70
C VAL A 283 -5.75 -14.00 -13.54
N PHE A 284 -6.65 -13.48 -12.71
CA PHE A 284 -6.32 -12.72 -11.51
C PHE A 284 -6.62 -13.53 -10.26
N SER A 285 -5.75 -13.41 -9.26
CA SER A 285 -6.01 -13.81 -7.87
C SER A 285 -6.51 -12.61 -7.08
N VAL A 286 -7.51 -12.81 -6.21
CA VAL A 286 -8.01 -11.79 -5.29
C VAL A 286 -8.23 -12.42 -3.92
N PRO A 287 -7.79 -11.80 -2.81
CA PRO A 287 -8.18 -12.21 -1.46
C PRO A 287 -9.71 -12.31 -1.34
N ALA A 288 -10.23 -13.43 -0.83
CA ALA A 288 -11.67 -13.69 -0.85
C ALA A 288 -12.49 -12.66 -0.06
N ASP A 289 -11.91 -12.10 1.00
CA ASP A 289 -12.50 -11.01 1.81
C ASP A 289 -12.62 -9.69 1.04
N ARG A 290 -11.90 -9.53 -0.08
CA ARG A 290 -11.94 -8.36 -0.96
C ARG A 290 -12.84 -8.54 -2.17
N VAL A 291 -13.47 -9.71 -2.34
CA VAL A 291 -14.44 -9.93 -3.42
C VAL A 291 -15.87 -9.67 -2.92
N PRO A 292 -16.51 -8.57 -3.32
CA PRO A 292 -17.90 -8.31 -2.95
C PRO A 292 -18.86 -9.37 -3.51
N SER A 293 -19.79 -9.83 -2.68
CA SER A 293 -20.75 -10.89 -3.03
C SER A 293 -21.74 -10.49 -4.14
N SER A 294 -21.97 -9.20 -4.33
CA SER A 294 -22.86 -8.64 -5.35
C SER A 294 -22.18 -8.32 -6.67
N ALA A 295 -20.85 -8.48 -6.77
CA ALA A 295 -20.14 -8.12 -7.99
C ALA A 295 -20.38 -9.12 -9.11
N VAL A 296 -20.72 -8.58 -10.28
CA VAL A 296 -20.76 -9.35 -11.53
C VAL A 296 -19.33 -9.48 -12.06
N ILE A 297 -18.97 -10.68 -12.52
CA ILE A 297 -17.65 -10.96 -13.10
C ILE A 297 -17.70 -10.55 -14.58
N GLY A 298 -16.85 -9.61 -14.98
CA GLY A 298 -16.84 -9.05 -16.34
C GLY A 298 -17.78 -7.86 -16.52
N GLY A 299 -17.92 -7.41 -17.77
CA GLY A 299 -18.75 -6.28 -18.19
C GLY A 299 -18.91 -6.20 -19.69
#